data_AF-A0A1L9RSU0-F1
#
_entry.id   AF-A0A1L9RSU0-F1
#
_cell.length_a   1.000
_cell.length_b   1.000
_cell.length_c   1.000
_cell.angle_alpha   90.00
_cell.angle_beta   90.00
_cell.angle_gamma   90.00
#
_symmetry.space_group_name_H-M   'P 1'
#
loop_
_entity.id
_entity.type
_entity.pdbx_description
1 polymer ?
#
loop_
_entity_poly.entity_id
_entity_poly.type
_entity_poly.pdbx_seq_one_letter_code
_entity_poly.pdbx_strand_id
1 'polypeptide(L)'
;MASLQQKHHFIPRFILRRFAPKEQPPAGPASSRRKTRRDFLVNKVDLEKCMLTQRAVSTEFALVDMYRDPGFDKNPYHLEEKLSQLEGQASIIIERAHTSFANNSVLELKRAEVDNLRKFLFLMKYRNSSMFDRYNHDSIEDYDSDDRARMERYMKAKGFHQPREVWFDNLRQLLDLRMDPEKSWTKTLAGEMYPDDAKMFELHLLHSYLTFCSPEAPEEEFLLTQNAYGVFEGPSTVRLNTATRKMEALVYNEHHNFAPLSPRLIIVLRSHLVSPPIQDSRFEAAWEQIGRTLRSYHLHPDRAGSMLQDLPVSPCKTVRVSPTPTSSKDFHANDRFQFQCFKLSSAHVAIINNLFLEEGYITSSIVYYSPNSLRASIEKYFEDESEGMKTVFEKDPLDKRGLYLASLARILHDLGGSTKCKTIPFGLSPGRVHMSFSVAWQVAIQLLQREEGEGSLPRIYFSLKPGSTERGFWNDIYQASLMMQLRTKIDRALKTARLNHEDKVCVRLNRQAFFCTFPPERLWIYLKISRNMNRFHPDDFTVQIADLSLDGAEDKYAKLIPSYPSRRDVLVALMYREGMT
;
A
#
# COMPACT_ATOMS: atom_id res chain seq x y z
N MET A 1 -10.70 32.00 -20.69
CA MET A 1 -10.77 30.79 -21.55
C MET A 1 -10.60 29.59 -20.64
N ALA A 2 -11.55 28.65 -20.61
CA ALA A 2 -11.35 27.42 -19.84
C ALA A 2 -10.15 26.68 -20.44
N SER A 3 -9.08 26.47 -19.66
CA SER A 3 -7.95 25.66 -20.10
C SER A 3 -8.47 24.25 -20.41
N LEU A 4 -8.24 23.78 -21.64
CA LEU A 4 -8.54 22.39 -22.02
C LEU A 4 -7.81 21.46 -21.05
N GLN A 5 -8.56 20.60 -20.37
CA GLN A 5 -8.03 19.57 -19.48
C GLN A 5 -7.01 18.69 -20.23
N GLN A 6 -5.83 18.48 -19.66
CA GLN A 6 -4.76 17.70 -20.27
C GLN A 6 -4.64 16.32 -19.59
N LYS A 7 -4.51 15.26 -20.39
CA LYS A 7 -4.17 13.93 -19.87
C LYS A 7 -2.67 13.81 -19.70
N HIS A 8 -2.24 13.45 -18.51
CA HIS A 8 -0.84 13.27 -18.13
C HIS A 8 -0.57 11.81 -17.80
N HIS A 9 0.42 11.25 -18.49
CA HIS A 9 0.80 9.86 -18.33
C HIS A 9 1.71 9.70 -17.11
N PHE A 10 1.36 8.79 -16.20
CA PHE A 10 2.29 8.34 -15.15
C PHE A 10 3.11 7.12 -15.60
N ILE A 11 2.61 6.35 -16.59
CA ILE A 11 3.41 5.42 -17.39
C ILE A 11 3.56 5.97 -18.83
N PRO A 12 4.78 6.29 -19.30
CA PRO A 12 5.01 6.93 -20.59
C PRO A 12 4.45 6.16 -21.77
N ARG A 13 3.93 6.91 -22.73
CA ARG A 13 3.40 6.35 -23.99
C ARG A 13 4.43 5.53 -24.76
N PHE A 14 5.72 5.85 -24.66
CA PHE A 14 6.76 5.09 -25.37
C PHE A 14 6.94 3.67 -24.82
N ILE A 15 6.71 3.46 -23.52
CA ILE A 15 6.65 2.12 -22.90
C ILE A 15 5.36 1.42 -23.32
N LEU A 16 4.21 2.08 -23.17
CA LEU A 16 2.90 1.51 -23.56
C LEU A 16 2.87 1.01 -25.01
N ARG A 17 3.47 1.77 -25.94
CA ARG A 17 3.57 1.36 -27.35
C ARG A 17 4.32 0.04 -27.55
N ARG A 18 5.26 -0.32 -26.67
CA ARG A 18 5.98 -1.60 -26.74
C ARG A 18 5.10 -2.80 -26.34
N PHE A 19 3.99 -2.55 -25.65
CA PHE A 19 2.98 -3.57 -25.30
C PHE A 19 1.82 -3.64 -26.29
N ALA A 20 1.78 -2.75 -27.30
CA ALA A 20 0.76 -2.82 -28.33
C ALA A 20 0.97 -4.07 -29.21
N PRO A 21 -0.08 -4.88 -29.48
CA PRO A 21 0.03 -6.02 -30.38
C PRO A 21 0.47 -5.55 -31.78
N LYS A 22 1.23 -6.40 -32.48
CA LYS A 22 1.67 -6.15 -33.86
C LYS A 22 0.49 -5.90 -34.80
N GLU A 23 -0.56 -6.69 -34.65
CA GLU A 23 -1.80 -6.54 -35.39
C GLU A 23 -2.69 -5.50 -34.70
N GLN A 24 -2.95 -4.41 -35.40
CA GLN A 24 -3.87 -3.36 -34.97
C GLN A 24 -5.14 -3.47 -35.82
N PRO A 25 -6.35 -3.26 -35.27
CA PRO A 25 -7.59 -3.36 -36.05
C PRO A 25 -7.56 -2.42 -37.28
N PRO A 26 -8.36 -2.60 -38.34
CA PRO A 26 -8.38 -1.63 -39.44
C PRO A 26 -8.75 -0.23 -38.93
N ALA A 27 -8.16 0.82 -39.51
CA ALA A 27 -8.54 2.19 -39.17
C ALA A 27 -10.01 2.40 -39.59
N GLY A 28 -10.84 2.90 -38.69
CA GLY A 28 -12.22 3.27 -39.02
C GLY A 28 -12.27 4.30 -40.16
N PRO A 29 -13.42 4.47 -40.85
CA PRO A 29 -13.55 5.39 -41.97
C PRO A 29 -13.16 6.80 -41.53
N ALA A 30 -12.08 7.34 -42.11
CA ALA A 30 -11.53 8.63 -41.75
C ALA A 30 -12.50 9.75 -42.15
N SER A 31 -13.21 10.34 -41.19
CA SER A 31 -13.92 11.59 -41.43
C SER A 31 -12.90 12.74 -41.52
N SER A 32 -12.67 13.17 -42.76
CA SER A 32 -12.10 14.45 -43.20
C SER A 32 -10.89 15.07 -42.44
N ARG A 33 -9.82 15.26 -43.23
CA ARG A 33 -8.94 16.46 -43.27
C ARG A 33 -7.90 16.75 -42.18
N ARG A 34 -7.55 15.82 -41.29
CA ARG A 34 -6.22 15.86 -40.65
C ARG A 34 -5.58 14.47 -40.66
N LYS A 35 -4.34 14.37 -41.15
CA LYS A 35 -3.46 13.22 -40.93
C LYS A 35 -3.09 13.15 -39.44
N THR A 36 -4.07 12.99 -38.56
CA THR A 36 -3.82 12.66 -37.16
C THR A 36 -3.28 11.23 -37.13
N ARG A 37 -1.99 11.13 -36.80
CA ARG A 37 -1.28 9.85 -36.61
C ARG A 37 -2.15 8.96 -35.72
N ARG A 38 -2.57 7.81 -36.25
CA ARG A 38 -3.42 6.84 -35.57
C ARG A 38 -2.84 6.49 -34.20
N ASP A 39 -3.68 6.46 -33.17
CA ASP A 39 -3.25 6.00 -31.85
C ASP A 39 -3.18 4.47 -31.80
N PHE A 40 -2.16 3.95 -31.12
CA PHE A 40 -2.00 2.51 -30.93
C PHE A 40 -2.99 2.02 -29.87
N LEU A 41 -3.49 0.80 -30.04
CA LEU A 41 -4.28 0.12 -29.02
C LEU A 41 -3.40 -0.89 -28.31
N VAL A 42 -3.54 -0.98 -26.98
CA VAL A 42 -2.95 -2.03 -26.13
C VAL A 42 -4.05 -2.98 -25.66
N ASN A 43 -3.71 -4.25 -25.46
CA ASN A 43 -4.62 -5.19 -24.82
C ASN A 43 -4.63 -4.94 -23.31
N LYS A 44 -5.82 -5.00 -22.71
CA LYS A 44 -6.07 -4.63 -21.32
C LYS A 44 -7.01 -5.64 -20.66
N VAL A 45 -6.66 -6.05 -19.45
CA VAL A 45 -7.62 -6.57 -18.47
C VAL A 45 -8.23 -5.37 -17.76
N ASP A 46 -9.52 -5.13 -18.00
CA ASP A 46 -10.29 -4.11 -17.29
C ASP A 46 -10.83 -4.76 -16.02
N LEU A 47 -10.20 -4.49 -14.88
CA LEU A 47 -10.49 -5.19 -13.61
C LEU A 47 -11.84 -4.76 -13.02
N GLU A 48 -12.25 -3.50 -13.24
CA GLU A 48 -13.54 -2.99 -12.79
C GLU A 48 -14.70 -3.65 -13.53
N LYS A 49 -14.54 -3.86 -14.84
CA LYS A 49 -15.54 -4.56 -15.67
C LYS A 49 -15.29 -6.06 -15.76
N CYS A 50 -14.22 -6.54 -15.13
CA CYS A 50 -13.62 -7.88 -15.25
C CYS A 50 -13.73 -8.49 -16.65
N MET A 51 -13.24 -7.76 -17.66
CA MET A 51 -13.29 -8.23 -19.05
C MET A 51 -12.01 -7.84 -19.82
N LEU A 52 -11.74 -8.57 -20.90
CA LEU A 52 -10.66 -8.25 -21.83
C LEU A 52 -11.11 -7.16 -22.80
N THR A 53 -10.32 -6.10 -22.93
CA THR A 53 -10.61 -4.97 -23.82
C THR A 53 -9.35 -4.48 -24.52
N GLN A 54 -9.52 -3.55 -25.46
CA GLN A 54 -8.43 -2.76 -26.01
C GLN A 54 -8.60 -1.29 -25.61
N ARG A 55 -7.48 -0.63 -25.29
CA ARG A 55 -7.46 0.81 -24.92
C ARG A 55 -6.42 1.56 -25.71
N ALA A 56 -6.72 2.83 -25.99
CA ALA A 56 -5.84 3.72 -26.72
C ALA A 56 -4.67 4.15 -25.83
N VAL A 57 -3.44 4.10 -26.36
CA VAL A 57 -2.22 4.50 -25.64
C VAL A 57 -2.30 5.94 -25.13
N SER A 58 -2.99 6.84 -25.82
CA SER A 58 -3.20 8.23 -25.38
C SER A 58 -4.05 8.35 -24.10
N THR A 59 -4.71 7.27 -23.67
CA THR A 59 -5.65 7.29 -22.54
C THR A 59 -5.30 6.33 -21.42
N GLU A 60 -4.59 5.24 -21.72
CA GLU A 60 -4.20 4.25 -20.69
C GLU A 60 -3.08 4.82 -19.80
N PHE A 61 -3.17 4.53 -18.49
CA PHE A 61 -2.24 5.01 -17.47
C PHE A 61 -1.99 6.52 -17.49
N ALA A 62 -3.09 7.29 -17.65
CA ALA A 62 -3.09 8.73 -17.61
C ALA A 62 -4.16 9.29 -16.68
N LEU A 63 -3.83 10.38 -16.00
CA LEU A 63 -4.73 11.15 -15.14
C LEU A 63 -4.95 12.55 -15.73
N VAL A 64 -6.10 13.14 -15.46
CA VAL A 64 -6.43 14.49 -15.94
C VAL A 64 -5.77 15.53 -15.03
N ASP A 65 -5.05 16.48 -15.64
CA ASP A 65 -4.41 17.63 -15.00
C ASP A 65 -3.48 17.27 -13.82
N MET A 66 -2.95 16.05 -13.80
CA MET A 66 -2.06 15.54 -12.74
C MET A 66 -0.86 16.46 -12.43
N TYR A 67 -0.22 17.04 -13.45
CA TYR A 67 0.94 17.91 -13.30
C TYR A 67 0.61 19.40 -13.42
N ARG A 68 -0.65 19.78 -13.18
CA ARG A 68 -1.07 21.19 -13.20
C ARG A 68 -0.71 21.84 -11.87
N ASP A 69 0.42 22.54 -11.85
CA ASP A 69 1.01 23.12 -10.64
C ASP A 69 0.41 24.51 -10.30
N PRO A 70 -0.29 24.66 -9.15
CA PRO A 70 -0.84 25.95 -8.73
C PRO A 70 0.23 27.02 -8.52
N GLY A 71 -0.07 28.27 -8.87
CA GLY A 71 0.86 29.41 -8.72
C GLY A 71 1.83 29.61 -9.90
N PHE A 72 1.81 28.72 -10.90
CA PHE A 72 2.58 28.85 -12.15
C PHE A 72 1.69 29.27 -13.33
N ASP A 73 0.89 30.32 -13.20
CA ASP A 73 -0.16 30.69 -14.18
C ASP A 73 0.33 30.88 -15.62
N LYS A 74 1.59 31.30 -15.80
CA LYS A 74 2.21 31.45 -17.13
C LYS A 74 2.55 30.12 -17.80
N ASN A 75 2.91 29.10 -17.01
CA ASN A 75 3.20 27.75 -17.48
C ASN A 75 2.78 26.73 -16.40
N PRO A 76 1.47 26.45 -16.28
CA PRO A 76 0.96 25.56 -15.24
C PRO A 76 1.37 24.10 -15.45
N TYR A 77 1.86 23.74 -16.64
CA TYR A 77 2.29 22.39 -17.00
C TYR A 77 3.82 22.27 -17.16
N HIS A 78 4.60 23.16 -16.55
CA HIS A 78 6.07 23.13 -16.64
C HIS A 78 6.69 21.81 -16.15
N LEU A 79 6.03 21.12 -15.20
CA LEU A 79 6.44 19.80 -14.73
C LEU A 79 6.32 18.73 -15.83
N GLU A 80 5.26 18.77 -16.65
CA GLU A 80 5.08 17.88 -17.80
C GLU A 80 6.19 18.10 -18.84
N GLU A 81 6.59 19.35 -19.09
CA GLU A 81 7.70 19.66 -20.01
C GLU A 81 9.03 19.05 -19.53
N LYS A 82 9.35 19.21 -18.24
CA LYS A 82 10.55 18.64 -17.62
C LYS A 82 10.52 17.11 -17.62
N LEU A 83 9.37 16.52 -17.28
CA LEU A 83 9.17 15.06 -17.36
C LEU A 83 9.35 14.56 -18.79
N SER A 84 8.79 15.24 -19.79
CA SER A 84 8.94 14.87 -21.20
C SER A 84 10.39 14.86 -21.66
N GLN A 85 11.22 15.80 -21.19
CA GLN A 85 12.65 15.82 -21.48
C GLN A 85 13.37 14.60 -20.89
N LEU A 86 13.11 14.28 -19.62
CA LEU A 86 13.69 13.10 -18.96
C LEU A 86 13.21 11.79 -19.62
N GLU A 87 11.93 11.69 -19.94
CA GLU A 87 11.35 10.56 -20.67
C GLU A 87 11.99 10.39 -22.05
N GLY A 88 12.26 11.49 -22.76
CA GLY A 88 12.96 11.48 -24.04
C GLY A 88 14.38 10.90 -23.91
N GLN A 89 15.12 11.32 -22.89
CA GLN A 89 16.46 10.79 -22.61
C GLN A 89 16.42 9.29 -22.25
N ALA A 90 15.49 8.89 -21.39
CA ALA A 90 15.29 7.49 -21.01
C ALA A 90 14.88 6.63 -22.21
N SER A 91 13.98 7.13 -23.07
CA SER A 91 13.54 6.43 -24.29
C SER A 91 14.71 6.13 -25.24
N ILE A 92 15.67 7.06 -25.38
CA ILE A 92 16.86 6.84 -26.22
C ILE A 92 17.72 5.71 -25.64
N ILE A 93 17.93 5.70 -24.32
CA ILE A 93 18.70 4.66 -23.63
C ILE A 93 18.00 3.29 -23.79
N ILE A 94 16.69 3.25 -23.61
CA ILE A 94 15.88 2.02 -23.72
C ILE A 94 15.86 1.48 -25.16
N GLU A 95 15.80 2.35 -26.17
CA GLU A 95 15.92 1.92 -27.58
C GLU A 95 17.29 1.30 -27.87
N ARG A 96 18.36 1.91 -27.35
CA ARG A 96 19.71 1.36 -27.45
C ARG A 96 19.82 0.01 -26.74
N ALA A 97 19.21 -0.12 -25.56
CA ALA A 97 19.16 -1.39 -24.84
C ALA A 97 18.49 -2.48 -25.70
N HIS A 98 17.31 -2.21 -26.26
CA HIS A 98 16.63 -3.12 -27.18
C HIS A 98 17.51 -3.53 -28.36
N THR A 99 18.14 -2.55 -29.01
CA THR A 99 18.98 -2.80 -30.19
C THR A 99 20.23 -3.61 -29.84
N SER A 100 20.93 -3.26 -28.77
CA SER A 100 22.12 -3.98 -28.30
C SER A 100 21.78 -5.42 -27.93
N PHE A 101 20.71 -5.64 -27.15
CA PHE A 101 20.39 -6.97 -26.64
C PHE A 101 19.76 -7.89 -27.69
N ALA A 102 19.04 -7.34 -28.68
CA ALA A 102 18.60 -8.12 -29.85
C ALA A 102 19.79 -8.66 -30.65
N ASN A 103 20.92 -7.93 -30.66
CA ASN A 103 22.17 -8.32 -31.31
C ASN A 103 23.15 -9.04 -30.36
N ASN A 104 22.69 -9.54 -29.20
CA ASN A 104 23.51 -10.17 -28.16
C ASN A 104 24.77 -9.35 -27.77
N SER A 105 24.66 -8.02 -27.84
CA SER A 105 25.74 -7.08 -27.59
C SER A 105 25.59 -6.39 -26.24
N VAL A 106 26.69 -5.85 -25.73
CA VAL A 106 26.73 -5.07 -24.48
C VAL A 106 26.16 -3.67 -24.72
N LEU A 107 25.37 -3.17 -23.77
CA LEU A 107 24.96 -1.77 -23.72
C LEU A 107 25.99 -0.97 -22.91
N GLU A 108 26.70 -0.06 -23.56
CA GLU A 108 27.62 0.87 -22.88
C GLU A 108 26.92 2.21 -22.61
N LEU A 109 26.88 2.64 -21.35
CA LEU A 109 26.33 3.92 -20.92
C LEU A 109 27.39 4.76 -20.22
N LYS A 110 27.34 6.08 -20.40
CA LYS A 110 28.09 7.04 -19.59
C LYS A 110 27.43 7.21 -18.22
N ARG A 111 28.19 7.72 -17.24
CA ARG A 111 27.67 8.06 -15.90
C ARG A 111 26.38 8.86 -15.93
N ALA A 112 26.37 9.97 -16.67
CA ALA A 112 25.18 10.82 -16.78
C ALA A 112 23.95 10.09 -17.35
N GLU A 113 24.15 9.11 -18.23
CA GLU A 113 23.06 8.31 -18.78
C GLU A 113 22.53 7.30 -17.75
N VAL A 114 23.40 6.67 -16.96
CA VAL A 114 23.00 5.80 -15.85
C VAL A 114 22.24 6.59 -14.79
N ASP A 115 22.74 7.79 -14.45
CA ASP A 115 22.11 8.68 -13.49
C ASP A 115 20.73 9.12 -13.98
N ASN A 116 20.62 9.57 -15.24
CA ASN A 116 19.32 9.93 -15.84
C ASN A 116 18.35 8.75 -15.87
N LEU A 117 18.82 7.54 -16.21
CA LEU A 117 17.99 6.33 -16.20
C LEU A 117 17.50 6.03 -14.78
N ARG A 118 18.35 6.10 -13.76
CA ARG A 118 17.94 5.90 -12.36
C ARG A 118 16.96 6.95 -11.87
N LYS A 119 17.19 8.23 -12.21
CA LYS A 119 16.25 9.31 -11.90
C LYS A 119 14.89 9.05 -12.56
N PHE A 120 14.89 8.64 -13.83
CA PHE A 120 13.68 8.25 -14.55
C PHE A 120 12.95 7.11 -13.83
N LEU A 121 13.64 6.03 -13.46
CA LEU A 121 13.04 4.89 -12.75
C LEU A 121 12.44 5.29 -11.40
N PHE A 122 13.13 6.14 -10.64
CA PHE A 122 12.57 6.67 -9.40
C PHE A 122 11.32 7.51 -9.66
N LEU A 123 11.35 8.42 -10.63
CA LEU A 123 10.20 9.27 -10.92
C LEU A 123 9.00 8.47 -11.42
N MET A 124 9.22 7.37 -12.15
CA MET A 124 8.17 6.41 -12.49
C MET A 124 7.52 5.78 -11.25
N LYS A 125 8.32 5.47 -10.22
CA LYS A 125 7.82 5.03 -8.90
C LYS A 125 7.10 6.16 -8.16
N TYR A 126 7.70 7.35 -8.10
CA TYR A 126 7.22 8.47 -7.30
C TYR A 126 5.95 9.14 -7.84
N ARG A 127 5.76 9.14 -9.16
CA ARG A 127 4.59 9.76 -9.82
C ARG A 127 3.48 8.76 -10.16
N ASN A 128 3.56 7.52 -9.66
CA ASN A 128 2.50 6.54 -9.91
C ASN A 128 1.16 7.01 -9.31
N SER A 129 0.04 6.44 -9.77
CA SER A 129 -1.29 6.88 -9.32
C SER A 129 -1.48 6.79 -7.80
N SER A 130 -1.00 5.72 -7.16
CA SER A 130 -1.12 5.54 -5.71
C SER A 130 -0.31 6.55 -4.91
N MET A 131 0.89 6.91 -5.40
CA MET A 131 1.68 7.98 -4.80
C MET A 131 1.01 9.34 -5.00
N PHE A 132 0.44 9.61 -6.18
CA PHE A 132 -0.34 10.83 -6.38
C PHE A 132 -1.53 10.91 -5.43
N ASP A 133 -2.32 9.84 -5.32
CA ASP A 133 -3.48 9.75 -4.44
C ASP A 133 -3.12 10.03 -2.98
N ARG A 134 -1.93 9.63 -2.53
CA ARG A 134 -1.42 9.93 -1.17
C ARG A 134 -1.31 11.43 -0.88
N TYR A 135 -0.92 12.25 -1.86
CA TYR A 135 -0.76 13.71 -1.64
C TYR A 135 -1.96 14.51 -2.16
N ASN A 136 -2.84 13.91 -2.97
CA ASN A 136 -3.94 14.60 -3.62
C ASN A 136 -5.13 14.88 -2.67
N HIS A 137 -4.86 15.68 -1.65
CA HIS A 137 -5.81 16.12 -0.63
C HIS A 137 -5.90 17.65 -0.60
N ASP A 138 -7.09 18.17 -0.33
CA ASP A 138 -7.32 19.62 -0.21
C ASP A 138 -6.89 20.20 1.14
N SER A 139 -6.68 19.33 2.15
CA SER A 139 -6.30 19.71 3.51
C SER A 139 -5.38 18.66 4.16
N ILE A 140 -4.67 19.04 5.23
CA ILE A 140 -3.85 18.10 6.02
C ILE A 140 -4.71 17.19 6.91
N GLU A 141 -5.98 17.54 7.08
CA GLU A 141 -7.00 16.81 7.82
C GLU A 141 -7.45 15.55 7.09
N ASP A 142 -7.47 15.63 5.75
CA ASP A 142 -7.84 14.52 4.86
C ASP A 142 -6.65 13.61 4.52
N TYR A 143 -5.41 14.04 4.83
CA TYR A 143 -4.20 13.26 4.60
C TYR A 143 -4.10 12.08 5.58
N ASP A 144 -4.35 10.88 5.07
CA ASP A 144 -4.43 9.64 5.86
C ASP A 144 -3.22 8.74 5.59
N SER A 145 -2.06 9.15 6.08
CA SER A 145 -0.81 8.36 6.05
C SER A 145 -0.08 8.43 7.40
N ASP A 146 0.78 7.45 7.64
CA ASP A 146 1.52 7.24 8.90
C ASP A 146 2.47 8.41 9.25
N ASP A 147 2.85 9.21 8.25
CA ASP A 147 3.73 10.36 8.39
C ASP A 147 3.01 11.71 8.56
N ARG A 148 1.67 11.72 8.74
CA ARG A 148 0.86 12.95 8.83
C ARG A 148 1.46 14.03 9.75
N ALA A 149 1.90 13.66 10.95
CA ALA A 149 2.50 14.62 11.90
C ALA A 149 3.86 15.18 11.46
N ARG A 150 4.61 14.47 10.61
CA ARG A 150 5.83 14.98 9.97
C ARG A 150 5.47 15.88 8.78
N MET A 151 4.51 15.45 7.97
CA MET A 151 3.97 16.22 6.85
C MET A 151 3.45 17.60 7.29
N GLU A 152 2.60 17.64 8.32
CA GLU A 152 2.03 18.89 8.86
C GLU A 152 3.12 19.88 9.31
N ARG A 153 4.14 19.38 10.02
CA ARG A 153 5.27 20.21 10.46
C ARG A 153 6.07 20.76 9.28
N TYR A 154 6.31 19.94 8.26
CA TYR A 154 7.02 20.36 7.06
C TYR A 154 6.22 21.41 6.28
N MET A 155 4.92 21.17 6.06
CA MET A 155 4.02 22.11 5.40
C MET A 155 4.01 23.47 6.11
N LYS A 156 3.86 23.48 7.44
CA LYS A 156 3.89 24.71 8.23
C LYS A 156 5.23 25.45 8.11
N ALA A 157 6.35 24.73 8.08
CA ALA A 157 7.67 25.32 7.96
C ALA A 157 7.93 25.94 6.58
N LYS A 158 7.39 25.34 5.51
CA LYS A 158 7.54 25.80 4.12
C LYS A 158 6.43 26.75 3.66
N GLY A 159 5.36 26.90 4.46
CA GLY A 159 4.20 27.72 4.12
C GLY A 159 3.25 27.05 3.12
N PHE A 160 3.24 25.72 3.04
CA PHE A 160 2.29 24.98 2.21
C PHE A 160 0.94 24.82 2.92
N HIS A 161 -0.14 24.93 2.16
CA HIS A 161 -1.51 24.80 2.65
C HIS A 161 -2.10 23.41 2.39
N GLN A 162 -1.62 22.71 1.36
CA GLN A 162 -2.17 21.43 0.91
C GLN A 162 -1.05 20.40 0.69
N PRO A 163 -1.26 19.12 1.05
CA PRO A 163 -0.26 18.07 0.84
C PRO A 163 0.22 17.96 -0.61
N ARG A 164 -0.66 18.25 -1.58
CA ARG A 164 -0.30 18.23 -3.01
C ARG A 164 0.79 19.24 -3.38
N GLU A 165 0.90 20.36 -2.66
CA GLU A 165 1.96 21.35 -2.89
C GLU A 165 3.34 20.78 -2.54
N VAL A 166 3.41 19.89 -1.53
CA VAL A 166 4.65 19.17 -1.18
C VAL A 166 5.05 18.23 -2.32
N TRP A 167 4.09 17.53 -2.93
CA TRP A 167 4.37 16.64 -4.06
C TRP A 167 4.87 17.41 -5.29
N PHE A 168 4.25 18.55 -5.63
CA PHE A 168 4.73 19.41 -6.71
C PHE A 168 6.13 19.96 -6.41
N ASP A 169 6.38 20.42 -5.18
CA ASP A 169 7.69 20.90 -4.78
C ASP A 169 8.76 19.82 -4.93
N ASN A 170 8.49 18.61 -4.43
CA ASN A 170 9.39 17.47 -4.56
C ASN A 170 9.68 17.13 -6.03
N LEU A 171 8.66 17.13 -6.91
CA LEU A 171 8.87 16.94 -8.34
C LEU A 171 9.78 18.01 -8.95
N ARG A 172 9.60 19.28 -8.59
CA ARG A 172 10.48 20.36 -9.05
C ARG A 172 11.92 20.11 -8.62
N GLN A 173 12.16 19.84 -7.33
CA GLN A 173 13.51 19.60 -6.81
C GLN A 173 14.17 18.41 -7.51
N LEU A 174 13.46 17.29 -7.68
CA LEU A 174 14.00 16.07 -8.30
C LEU A 174 14.31 16.27 -9.80
N LEU A 175 13.44 16.97 -10.53
CA LEU A 175 13.63 17.22 -11.96
C LEU A 175 14.80 18.17 -12.21
N ASP A 176 14.92 19.23 -11.41
CA ASP A 176 15.99 20.24 -11.54
C ASP A 176 17.34 19.78 -10.98
N LEU A 177 17.35 18.72 -10.16
CA LEU A 177 18.55 18.17 -9.55
C LEU A 177 19.63 17.82 -10.58
N ARG A 178 20.84 18.34 -10.39
CA ARG A 178 22.03 17.86 -11.11
C ARG A 178 22.78 16.89 -10.22
N MET A 179 22.96 15.65 -10.69
CA MET A 179 23.72 14.65 -9.96
C MET A 179 25.19 14.73 -10.33
N ASP A 180 26.04 14.89 -9.32
CA ASP A 180 27.48 14.86 -9.42
C ASP A 180 28.07 13.48 -9.01
N PRO A 181 29.26 13.11 -9.51
CA PRO A 181 29.91 11.84 -9.17
C PRO A 181 30.24 11.67 -7.69
N GLU A 182 30.46 12.77 -6.95
CA GLU A 182 30.77 12.74 -5.52
C GLU A 182 29.52 12.53 -4.64
N LYS A 183 28.33 12.56 -5.26
CA LYS A 183 27.01 12.42 -4.62
C LYS A 183 26.68 13.55 -3.65
N SER A 184 27.23 14.74 -3.87
CA SER A 184 26.94 15.92 -3.06
C SER A 184 25.47 16.33 -3.11
N TRP A 185 24.79 16.01 -4.22
CA TRP A 185 23.35 16.20 -4.43
C TRP A 185 22.45 15.61 -3.33
N THR A 186 22.91 14.59 -2.60
CA THR A 186 22.16 13.98 -1.48
C THR A 186 21.92 14.99 -0.34
N LYS A 187 22.93 15.81 -0.03
CA LYS A 187 22.83 16.85 1.01
C LYS A 187 21.95 18.00 0.57
N THR A 188 22.04 18.38 -0.71
CA THR A 188 21.20 19.42 -1.31
C THR A 188 19.73 19.03 -1.21
N LEU A 189 19.36 17.84 -1.68
CA LEU A 189 17.98 17.36 -1.59
C LEU A 189 17.45 17.31 -0.15
N ALA A 190 18.27 16.82 0.79
CA ALA A 190 17.85 16.71 2.20
C ALA A 190 17.44 18.06 2.82
N GLY A 191 17.92 19.19 2.29
CA GLY A 191 17.52 20.54 2.73
C GLY A 191 16.38 21.17 1.92
N GLU A 192 16.20 20.75 0.67
CA GLU A 192 15.31 21.42 -0.28
C GLU A 192 13.90 20.81 -0.34
N MET A 193 13.80 19.48 -0.24
CA MET A 193 12.54 18.74 -0.42
C MET A 193 12.06 18.05 0.89
N TYR A 194 10.90 17.40 0.85
CA TYR A 194 10.38 16.67 2.02
C TYR A 194 11.37 15.56 2.46
N PRO A 195 11.82 15.53 3.73
CA PRO A 195 12.93 14.66 4.14
C PRO A 195 12.72 13.15 3.91
N ASP A 196 11.52 12.64 4.16
CA ASP A 196 11.22 11.21 3.98
C ASP A 196 11.31 10.82 2.49
N ASP A 197 10.87 11.70 1.58
CA ASP A 197 10.93 11.49 0.13
C ASP A 197 12.36 11.68 -0.41
N ALA A 198 13.12 12.65 0.14
CA ALA A 198 14.54 12.80 -0.15
C ALA A 198 15.30 11.51 0.20
N LYS A 199 14.98 10.92 1.35
CA LYS A 199 15.59 9.67 1.79
C LYS A 199 15.19 8.51 0.89
N MET A 200 13.93 8.44 0.48
CA MET A 200 13.45 7.43 -0.48
C MET A 200 14.22 7.52 -1.81
N PHE A 201 14.45 8.73 -2.33
CA PHE A 201 15.23 8.95 -3.56
C PHE A 201 16.68 8.49 -3.40
N GLU A 202 17.35 8.89 -2.31
CA GLU A 202 18.72 8.48 -2.01
C GLU A 202 18.84 6.95 -1.94
N LEU A 203 17.95 6.29 -1.18
CA LEU A 203 17.94 4.84 -1.03
C LEU A 203 17.75 4.15 -2.39
N HIS A 204 16.78 4.60 -3.19
CA HIS A 204 16.51 4.02 -4.51
C HIS A 204 17.72 4.09 -5.46
N LEU A 205 18.44 5.21 -5.44
CA LEU A 205 19.59 5.43 -6.32
C LEU A 205 20.86 4.74 -5.84
N LEU A 206 21.09 4.71 -4.52
CA LEU A 206 22.40 4.32 -3.96
C LEU A 206 22.43 2.91 -3.37
N HIS A 207 21.28 2.35 -2.97
CA HIS A 207 21.24 1.06 -2.25
C HIS A 207 20.90 -0.12 -3.17
N SER A 208 20.87 0.10 -4.49
CA SER A 208 20.62 -0.94 -5.48
C SER A 208 21.55 -0.82 -6.68
N TYR A 209 21.77 -1.92 -7.40
CA TYR A 209 22.38 -1.90 -8.73
C TYR A 209 21.36 -2.25 -9.83
N LEU A 210 21.55 -1.65 -11.00
CA LEU A 210 20.67 -1.79 -12.15
C LEU A 210 21.09 -2.97 -13.01
N THR A 211 20.13 -3.81 -13.39
CA THR A 211 20.34 -4.90 -14.35
C THR A 211 19.21 -4.95 -15.38
N PHE A 212 19.53 -5.45 -16.58
CA PHE A 212 18.55 -5.69 -17.63
C PHE A 212 18.30 -7.19 -17.74
N CYS A 213 17.05 -7.57 -17.84
CA CYS A 213 16.63 -8.96 -17.88
C CYS A 213 15.61 -9.19 -18.99
N SER A 214 15.63 -10.39 -19.56
CA SER A 214 14.65 -10.86 -20.54
C SER A 214 14.27 -12.31 -20.23
N PRO A 215 13.04 -12.75 -20.53
CA PRO A 215 12.68 -14.15 -20.43
C PRO A 215 13.55 -14.99 -21.37
N GLU A 216 14.04 -16.13 -20.88
CA GLU A 216 14.75 -17.11 -21.70
C GLU A 216 13.79 -17.74 -22.72
N ALA A 217 12.64 -18.20 -22.26
CA ALA A 217 11.60 -18.80 -23.10
C ALA A 217 10.98 -17.75 -24.05
N PRO A 218 10.78 -18.05 -25.35
CA PRO A 218 10.34 -17.07 -26.32
C PRO A 218 8.89 -16.60 -26.18
N GLU A 219 8.04 -17.42 -25.58
CA GLU A 219 6.61 -17.22 -25.36
C GLU A 219 6.27 -16.52 -24.04
N GLU A 220 7.24 -16.40 -23.14
CA GLU A 220 7.07 -15.75 -21.85
C GLU A 220 7.23 -14.23 -21.96
N GLU A 221 6.36 -13.52 -21.24
CA GLU A 221 6.27 -12.07 -21.28
C GLU A 221 6.07 -11.52 -19.87
N PHE A 222 6.59 -10.31 -19.61
CA PHE A 222 6.27 -9.56 -18.41
C PHE A 222 4.94 -8.83 -18.57
N LEU A 223 4.15 -8.82 -17.51
CA LEU A 223 2.93 -8.01 -17.44
C LEU A 223 3.24 -6.54 -17.12
N LEU A 224 2.30 -5.65 -17.45
CA LEU A 224 2.37 -4.23 -17.09
C LEU A 224 1.10 -3.84 -16.33
N THR A 225 1.12 -4.03 -15.01
CA THR A 225 0.05 -3.51 -14.13
C THR A 225 0.15 -1.99 -13.98
N GLN A 226 -0.96 -1.34 -13.66
CA GLN A 226 -1.01 0.10 -13.44
C GLN A 226 0.02 0.60 -12.41
N ASN A 227 0.31 -0.21 -11.39
CA ASN A 227 1.26 0.07 -10.33
C ASN A 227 2.64 -0.56 -10.53
N ALA A 228 2.97 -1.11 -11.71
CA ALA A 228 4.16 -1.94 -11.92
C ALA A 228 5.49 -1.31 -11.43
N TYR A 229 5.64 0.01 -11.55
CA TYR A 229 6.84 0.75 -11.10
C TYR A 229 6.90 1.01 -9.59
N GLY A 230 5.82 0.73 -8.87
CA GLY A 230 5.75 0.70 -7.41
C GLY A 230 5.83 -0.71 -6.83
N VAL A 231 5.74 -1.76 -7.65
CA VAL A 231 5.84 -3.16 -7.21
C VAL A 231 7.29 -3.50 -6.90
N PHE A 232 7.49 -4.15 -5.76
CA PHE A 232 8.79 -4.65 -5.31
C PHE A 232 8.67 -6.07 -4.78
N GLU A 233 9.79 -6.79 -4.80
CA GLU A 233 9.98 -8.03 -4.04
C GLU A 233 10.74 -7.70 -2.76
N GLY A 234 10.32 -8.32 -1.66
CA GLY A 234 10.98 -8.23 -0.36
C GLY A 234 9.95 -8.27 0.78
N PRO A 235 10.41 -8.46 2.02
CA PRO A 235 9.51 -8.66 3.14
C PRO A 235 8.78 -7.37 3.50
N SER A 236 7.48 -7.48 3.75
CA SER A 236 6.65 -6.42 4.32
C SER A 236 5.93 -6.95 5.54
N THR A 237 6.17 -6.33 6.69
CA THR A 237 5.45 -6.62 7.93
C THR A 237 4.37 -5.58 8.10
N VAL A 238 3.13 -6.05 8.01
CA VAL A 238 1.93 -5.28 8.27
C VAL A 238 1.29 -5.74 9.57
N ARG A 239 0.62 -4.82 10.25
CA ARG A 239 -0.15 -5.09 11.46
C ARG A 239 -1.55 -4.56 11.27
N LEU A 240 -2.56 -5.38 11.54
CA LEU A 240 -3.93 -4.90 11.60
C LEU A 240 -4.08 -3.97 12.81
N ASN A 241 -4.36 -2.70 12.55
CA ASN A 241 -4.84 -1.80 13.58
C ASN A 241 -6.30 -2.12 13.87
N THR A 242 -6.56 -2.65 15.06
CA THR A 242 -7.88 -3.10 15.47
C THR A 242 -8.89 -1.98 15.65
N ALA A 243 -8.44 -0.73 15.84
CA ALA A 243 -9.31 0.44 15.97
C ALA A 243 -9.75 0.98 14.60
N THR A 244 -8.84 1.00 13.61
CA THR A 244 -9.14 1.51 12.26
C THR A 244 -9.57 0.42 11.29
N ARG A 245 -9.36 -0.87 11.65
CA ARG A 245 -9.48 -2.05 10.77
C ARG A 245 -8.59 -1.98 9.52
N LYS A 246 -7.55 -1.15 9.55
CA LYS A 246 -6.58 -1.02 8.45
C LYS A 246 -5.33 -1.82 8.76
N MET A 247 -4.74 -2.41 7.72
CA MET A 247 -3.40 -2.96 7.79
C MET A 247 -2.41 -1.79 7.75
N GLU A 248 -1.61 -1.64 8.80
CA GLU A 248 -0.55 -0.63 8.90
C GLU A 248 0.79 -1.28 8.62
N ALA A 249 1.57 -0.72 7.70
CA ALA A 249 2.94 -1.15 7.47
C ALA A 249 3.82 -0.75 8.66
N LEU A 250 4.53 -1.71 9.24
CA LEU A 250 5.50 -1.47 10.32
C LEU A 250 6.92 -1.34 9.77
N VAL A 251 7.30 -2.29 8.92
CA VAL A 251 8.61 -2.33 8.30
C VAL A 251 8.48 -3.04 6.96
N TYR A 252 9.18 -2.53 5.96
CA TYR A 252 9.32 -3.17 4.66
C TYR A 252 10.76 -3.02 4.20
N ASN A 253 11.25 -4.02 3.46
CA ASN A 253 12.54 -3.97 2.80
C ASN A 253 12.35 -4.29 1.33
N GLU A 254 12.82 -3.40 0.46
CA GLU A 254 12.76 -3.60 -1.00
C GLU A 254 14.04 -4.31 -1.44
N HIS A 255 13.94 -5.61 -1.70
CA HIS A 255 15.04 -6.43 -2.21
C HIS A 255 15.20 -6.27 -3.71
N HIS A 256 14.10 -6.25 -4.47
CA HIS A 256 14.11 -5.99 -5.91
C HIS A 256 12.98 -5.03 -6.28
N ASN A 257 13.29 -3.97 -7.05
CA ASN A 257 12.28 -3.16 -7.72
C ASN A 257 12.25 -3.48 -9.21
N PHE A 258 11.07 -3.41 -9.82
CA PHE A 258 10.86 -3.81 -11.20
C PHE A 258 10.44 -2.65 -12.09
N ALA A 259 10.92 -2.66 -13.33
CA ALA A 259 10.57 -1.67 -14.34
C ALA A 259 10.39 -2.37 -15.70
N PRO A 260 9.19 -2.90 -15.99
CA PRO A 260 8.89 -3.54 -17.27
C PRO A 260 8.88 -2.49 -18.39
N LEU A 261 9.81 -2.63 -19.34
CA LEU A 261 10.01 -1.70 -20.45
C LEU A 261 9.29 -2.16 -21.73
N SER A 262 9.14 -3.47 -21.86
CA SER A 262 8.41 -4.16 -22.92
C SER A 262 8.01 -5.55 -22.42
N PRO A 263 7.21 -6.32 -23.18
CA PRO A 263 6.90 -7.71 -22.84
C PRO A 263 8.14 -8.58 -22.61
N ARG A 264 9.28 -8.23 -23.23
CA ARG A 264 10.49 -9.06 -23.23
C ARG A 264 11.73 -8.41 -22.62
N LEU A 265 11.58 -7.25 -22.00
CA LEU A 265 12.68 -6.52 -21.39
C LEU A 265 12.20 -5.83 -20.12
N ILE A 266 12.88 -6.12 -19.02
CA ILE A 266 12.63 -5.52 -17.72
C ILE A 266 13.96 -5.00 -17.16
N ILE A 267 13.90 -3.89 -16.44
CA ILE A 267 14.99 -3.49 -15.54
C ILE A 267 14.66 -4.03 -14.15
N VAL A 268 15.65 -4.67 -13.52
CA VAL A 268 15.60 -5.05 -12.11
C VAL A 268 16.61 -4.20 -11.35
N LEU A 269 16.14 -3.50 -10.31
CA LEU A 269 17.00 -2.82 -9.35
C LEU A 269 17.17 -3.76 -8.15
N ARG A 270 18.32 -4.45 -8.09
CA ARG A 270 18.62 -5.39 -7.00
C ARG A 270 19.33 -4.67 -5.86
N SER A 271 18.77 -4.79 -4.67
CA SER A 271 19.30 -4.20 -3.44
C SER A 271 20.64 -4.82 -3.06
N HIS A 272 21.54 -3.99 -2.53
CA HIS A 272 22.80 -4.46 -1.94
C HIS A 272 22.59 -5.28 -0.66
N LEU A 273 21.37 -5.28 -0.08
CA LEU A 273 21.00 -6.13 1.05
C LEU A 273 20.90 -7.62 0.68
N VAL A 274 20.79 -7.94 -0.61
CA VAL A 274 20.72 -9.29 -1.15
C VAL A 274 22.07 -9.62 -1.76
N SER A 275 22.97 -10.22 -0.98
CA SER A 275 24.32 -10.56 -1.43
C SER A 275 24.28 -11.48 -2.67
N PRO A 276 25.07 -11.20 -3.71
CA PRO A 276 25.27 -12.15 -4.80
C PRO A 276 25.99 -13.41 -4.27
N PRO A 277 25.85 -14.59 -4.91
CA PRO A 277 26.46 -15.83 -4.40
C PRO A 277 28.00 -15.84 -4.43
N ILE A 278 28.65 -14.90 -5.13
CA ILE A 278 30.09 -14.94 -5.41
C ILE A 278 30.67 -13.51 -5.43
N GLN A 279 31.24 -13.04 -4.31
CA GLN A 279 32.28 -11.98 -4.26
C GLN A 279 32.85 -11.76 -2.84
N ASP A 280 34.11 -12.14 -2.59
CA ASP A 280 34.78 -11.81 -1.32
C ASP A 280 35.17 -10.33 -1.25
N SER A 281 34.26 -9.46 -0.78
CA SER A 281 34.58 -8.05 -0.53
C SER A 281 34.17 -7.57 0.88
N ARG A 282 34.99 -6.70 1.47
CA ARG A 282 34.73 -6.07 2.79
C ARG A 282 33.40 -5.29 2.83
N PHE A 283 32.93 -4.80 1.68
CA PHE A 283 31.64 -4.11 1.58
C PHE A 283 30.46 -5.07 1.72
N GLU A 284 30.59 -6.34 1.30
CA GLU A 284 29.53 -7.34 1.44
C GLU A 284 29.27 -7.69 2.90
N ALA A 285 30.31 -7.90 3.70
CA ALA A 285 30.13 -8.18 5.13
C ALA A 285 29.38 -7.05 5.85
N ALA A 286 29.61 -5.79 5.46
CA ALA A 286 28.88 -4.64 6.00
C ALA A 286 27.41 -4.64 5.56
N TRP A 287 27.13 -4.86 4.27
CA TRP A 287 25.76 -4.94 3.76
C TRP A 287 24.98 -6.12 4.30
N GLU A 288 25.63 -7.26 4.49
CA GLU A 288 25.02 -8.45 5.09
C GLU A 288 24.64 -8.17 6.56
N GLN A 289 25.51 -7.49 7.32
CA GLN A 289 25.20 -7.08 8.70
C GLN A 289 24.02 -6.10 8.74
N ILE A 290 23.98 -5.13 7.83
CA ILE A 290 22.84 -4.21 7.69
C ILE A 290 21.57 -5.00 7.34
N GLY A 291 21.64 -5.91 6.37
CA GLY A 291 20.52 -6.76 5.96
C GLY A 291 19.99 -7.63 7.11
N ARG A 292 20.86 -8.24 7.91
CA ARG A 292 20.47 -8.99 9.12
C ARG A 292 19.77 -8.10 10.14
N THR A 293 20.30 -6.90 10.36
CA THR A 293 19.69 -5.92 11.28
C THR A 293 18.31 -5.52 10.80
N LEU A 294 18.15 -5.19 9.51
CA LEU A 294 16.86 -4.82 8.94
C LEU A 294 15.84 -5.97 9.00
N ARG A 295 16.26 -7.21 8.73
CA ARG A 295 15.41 -8.40 8.89
C ARG A 295 14.93 -8.60 10.32
N SER A 296 15.74 -8.24 11.32
CA SER A 296 15.36 -8.39 12.74
C SER A 296 14.20 -7.50 13.19
N TYR A 297 13.88 -6.45 12.43
CA TYR A 297 12.72 -5.59 12.72
C TYR A 297 11.39 -6.19 12.25
N HIS A 298 11.40 -7.23 11.41
CA HIS A 298 10.18 -7.92 10.99
C HIS A 298 9.62 -8.79 12.11
N LEU A 299 8.30 -9.01 12.12
CA LEU A 299 7.65 -9.89 13.10
C LEU A 299 8.12 -11.35 12.99
N HIS A 300 8.49 -11.78 11.78
CA HIS A 300 9.01 -13.11 11.48
C HIS A 300 10.35 -12.98 10.73
N PRO A 301 11.47 -12.69 11.43
CA PRO A 301 12.77 -12.46 10.78
C PRO A 301 13.29 -13.63 9.95
N ASP A 302 12.94 -14.86 10.35
CA ASP A 302 13.25 -16.11 9.66
C ASP A 302 12.57 -16.23 8.29
N ARG A 303 11.42 -15.56 8.12
CA ARG A 303 10.65 -15.52 6.88
C ARG A 303 10.89 -14.23 6.08
N ALA A 304 11.69 -13.30 6.59
CA ALA A 304 11.97 -12.01 5.96
C ALA A 304 13.06 -12.10 4.87
N GLY A 305 13.08 -13.20 4.12
CA GLY A 305 14.05 -13.48 3.04
C GLY A 305 13.63 -12.90 1.69
N SER A 306 14.48 -13.09 0.69
CA SER A 306 14.19 -12.77 -0.71
C SER A 306 13.67 -13.99 -1.44
N MET A 307 12.52 -13.91 -2.12
CA MET A 307 12.01 -14.94 -3.03
C MET A 307 12.88 -15.08 -4.29
N LEU A 308 13.58 -14.00 -4.65
CA LEU A 308 14.49 -13.93 -5.80
C LEU A 308 15.96 -13.91 -5.36
N GLN A 309 16.28 -14.60 -4.25
CA GLN A 309 17.66 -14.63 -3.72
C GLN A 309 18.66 -15.19 -4.74
N ASP A 310 18.23 -16.18 -5.50
CA ASP A 310 18.99 -16.91 -6.52
C ASP A 310 18.94 -16.26 -7.92
N LEU A 311 18.33 -15.06 -8.05
CA LEU A 311 18.22 -14.36 -9.33
C LEU A 311 19.62 -14.23 -9.97
N PRO A 312 19.82 -14.70 -11.22
CA PRO A 312 21.15 -14.86 -11.83
C PRO A 312 21.64 -13.54 -12.43
N VAL A 313 21.72 -12.50 -11.61
CA VAL A 313 22.11 -11.15 -12.03
C VAL A 313 23.33 -10.67 -11.27
N SER A 314 24.13 -9.81 -11.90
CA SER A 314 25.30 -9.20 -11.30
C SER A 314 25.40 -7.71 -11.68
N PRO A 315 26.15 -6.90 -10.89
CA PRO A 315 26.40 -5.52 -11.24
C PRO A 315 27.06 -5.37 -12.61
N CYS A 316 26.79 -4.27 -13.31
CA CYS A 316 27.41 -3.97 -14.59
C CYS A 316 28.94 -3.84 -14.46
N LYS A 317 29.66 -4.19 -15.52
CA LYS A 317 31.10 -3.96 -15.59
C LYS A 317 31.36 -2.46 -15.70
N THR A 318 32.16 -1.91 -14.79
CA THR A 318 32.52 -0.49 -14.79
C THR A 318 33.92 -0.30 -15.36
N VAL A 319 34.04 0.48 -16.43
CA VAL A 319 35.31 0.94 -17.00
C VAL A 319 35.56 2.35 -16.47
N ARG A 320 36.45 2.46 -15.49
CA ARG A 320 36.78 3.73 -14.85
C ARG A 320 37.91 4.45 -15.57
N VAL A 321 37.86 5.78 -15.58
CA VAL A 321 38.97 6.60 -16.05
C VAL A 321 40.17 6.46 -15.11
N SER A 322 39.91 6.49 -13.80
CA SER A 322 40.90 6.14 -12.77
C SER A 322 40.78 4.64 -12.44
N PRO A 323 41.77 3.80 -12.79
CA PRO A 323 41.67 2.35 -12.61
C PRO A 323 41.62 1.92 -11.13
N THR A 324 42.14 2.74 -10.22
CA THR A 324 42.20 2.48 -8.77
C THR A 324 41.63 3.66 -7.98
N PRO A 325 40.30 3.81 -7.90
CA PRO A 325 39.69 4.85 -7.08
C PRO A 325 39.92 4.54 -5.60
N THR A 326 40.48 5.50 -4.87
CA THR A 326 40.71 5.46 -3.42
C THR A 326 39.66 6.24 -2.64
N SER A 327 38.94 7.15 -3.32
CA SER A 327 37.86 7.94 -2.75
C SER A 327 36.75 8.24 -3.78
N SER A 328 35.61 8.78 -3.33
CA SER A 328 34.52 9.20 -4.23
C SER A 328 34.93 10.33 -5.19
N LYS A 329 35.98 11.08 -4.86
CA LYS A 329 36.56 12.13 -5.72
C LYS A 329 37.26 11.58 -6.95
N ASP A 330 37.60 10.29 -6.93
CA ASP A 330 38.21 9.60 -8.06
C ASP A 330 37.17 9.13 -9.09
N PHE A 331 35.87 9.28 -8.81
CA PHE A 331 34.80 8.97 -9.74
C PHE A 331 34.65 10.08 -10.78
N HIS A 332 34.63 9.69 -12.06
CA HIS A 332 34.68 10.63 -13.16
C HIS A 332 33.40 10.60 -13.99
N ALA A 333 33.03 11.75 -14.57
CA ALA A 333 31.87 11.86 -15.47
C ALA A 333 31.97 10.99 -16.73
N ASN A 334 33.20 10.67 -17.14
CA ASN A 334 33.51 9.82 -18.31
C ASN A 334 33.66 8.33 -17.96
N ASP A 335 33.38 7.92 -16.71
CA ASP A 335 33.28 6.49 -16.39
C ASP A 335 32.18 5.85 -17.25
N ARG A 336 32.44 4.63 -17.72
CA ARG A 336 31.54 3.88 -18.60
C ARG A 336 31.04 2.62 -17.93
N PHE A 337 29.79 2.29 -18.18
CA PHE A 337 29.06 1.19 -17.57
C PHE A 337 28.57 0.25 -18.65
N GLN A 338 29.03 -0.99 -18.59
CA GLN A 338 28.78 -2.02 -19.59
C GLN A 338 27.77 -3.02 -19.02
N PHE A 339 26.55 -2.98 -19.59
CA PHE A 339 25.43 -3.82 -19.19
C PHE A 339 25.23 -4.96 -20.18
N GLN A 340 24.95 -6.14 -19.63
CA GLN A 340 24.45 -7.28 -20.38
C GLN A 340 22.97 -7.50 -20.03
N CYS A 341 22.26 -8.23 -20.89
CA CYS A 341 20.90 -8.66 -20.63
C CYS A 341 20.91 -10.10 -20.11
N PHE A 342 20.51 -10.28 -18.86
CA PHE A 342 20.41 -11.60 -18.24
C PHE A 342 19.16 -12.34 -18.75
N LYS A 343 19.28 -13.65 -18.93
CA LYS A 343 18.16 -14.53 -19.28
C LYS A 343 17.56 -15.07 -18.00
N LEU A 344 16.26 -14.84 -17.81
CA LEU A 344 15.53 -15.33 -16.66
C LEU A 344 14.86 -16.65 -17.00
N SER A 345 15.00 -17.61 -16.10
CA SER A 345 14.26 -18.87 -16.15
C SER A 345 12.76 -18.63 -16.04
N SER A 346 11.96 -19.59 -16.50
CA SER A 346 10.50 -19.53 -16.36
C SER A 346 10.02 -19.45 -14.91
N ALA A 347 10.80 -19.95 -13.95
CA ALA A 347 10.52 -19.81 -12.53
C ALA A 347 10.68 -18.36 -12.05
N HIS A 348 11.78 -17.69 -12.43
CA HIS A 348 12.01 -16.28 -12.09
C HIS A 348 10.98 -15.35 -12.75
N VAL A 349 10.63 -15.60 -14.02
CA VAL A 349 9.59 -14.84 -14.71
C VAL A 349 8.23 -15.03 -14.04
N ALA A 350 7.91 -16.27 -13.63
CA ALA A 350 6.68 -16.56 -12.89
C ALA A 350 6.62 -15.77 -11.57
N ILE A 351 7.67 -15.79 -10.75
CA ILE A 351 7.71 -15.03 -9.48
C ILE A 351 7.49 -13.53 -9.74
N ILE A 352 8.16 -12.95 -10.74
CA ILE A 352 8.00 -11.52 -11.07
C ILE A 352 6.56 -11.20 -11.50
N ASN A 353 5.97 -12.01 -12.38
CA ASN A 353 4.58 -11.81 -12.78
C ASN A 353 3.59 -12.06 -11.63
N ASN A 354 3.87 -13.01 -10.74
CA ASN A 354 3.08 -13.28 -9.54
C ASN A 354 3.08 -12.07 -8.62
N LEU A 355 4.22 -11.38 -8.45
CA LEU A 355 4.30 -10.14 -7.68
C LEU A 355 3.50 -9.00 -8.32
N PHE A 356 3.55 -8.85 -9.64
CA PHE A 356 2.69 -7.89 -10.34
C PHE A 356 1.21 -8.20 -10.13
N LEU A 357 0.82 -9.47 -10.21
CA LEU A 357 -0.56 -9.90 -10.00
C LEU A 357 -1.00 -9.78 -8.54
N GLU A 358 -0.13 -10.09 -7.56
CA GLU A 358 -0.41 -9.97 -6.12
C GLU A 358 -0.66 -8.52 -5.72
N GLU A 359 0.20 -7.59 -6.14
CA GLU A 359 0.09 -6.17 -5.83
C GLU A 359 -0.91 -5.44 -6.73
N GLY A 360 -1.43 -6.10 -7.78
CA GLY A 360 -2.37 -5.52 -8.74
C GLY A 360 -3.77 -5.25 -8.19
N TYR A 361 -4.14 -5.79 -7.02
CA TYR A 361 -5.49 -5.73 -6.47
C TYR A 361 -6.01 -4.32 -6.14
N ILE A 362 -5.11 -3.34 -5.99
CA ILE A 362 -5.46 -1.92 -5.77
C ILE A 362 -5.62 -1.13 -7.08
N THR A 363 -5.49 -1.80 -8.22
CA THR A 363 -5.49 -1.16 -9.54
C THR A 363 -6.75 -1.48 -10.35
N SER A 364 -6.96 -0.72 -11.44
CA SER A 364 -8.10 -0.92 -12.34
C SER A 364 -7.74 -1.68 -13.63
N SER A 365 -6.44 -1.89 -13.88
CA SER A 365 -5.95 -2.24 -15.21
C SER A 365 -4.65 -3.04 -15.21
N ILE A 366 -4.61 -4.06 -16.05
CA ILE A 366 -3.40 -4.82 -16.39
C ILE A 366 -3.24 -4.80 -17.91
N VAL A 367 -2.14 -4.21 -18.40
CA VAL A 367 -1.76 -4.26 -19.82
C VAL A 367 -0.93 -5.52 -20.07
N TYR A 368 -1.24 -6.20 -21.17
CA TYR A 368 -0.56 -7.41 -21.60
C TYR A 368 -0.37 -7.38 -23.12
N TYR A 369 0.59 -8.16 -23.63
CA TYR A 369 0.84 -8.23 -25.06
C TYR A 369 0.14 -9.46 -25.68
N SER A 370 0.45 -10.67 -25.22
CA SER A 370 -0.16 -11.92 -25.70
C SER A 370 -1.25 -12.47 -24.77
N PRO A 371 -2.45 -12.82 -25.27
CA PRO A 371 -3.47 -13.52 -24.48
C PRO A 371 -2.96 -14.85 -23.88
N ASN A 372 -2.10 -15.56 -24.61
CA ASN A 372 -1.53 -16.84 -24.14
C ASN A 372 -0.61 -16.63 -22.94
N SER A 373 0.23 -15.58 -22.98
CA SER A 373 1.15 -15.27 -21.87
C SER A 373 0.40 -14.75 -20.65
N LEU A 374 -0.65 -13.95 -20.85
CA LEU A 374 -1.56 -13.56 -19.78
C LEU A 374 -2.20 -14.76 -19.11
N ARG A 375 -2.78 -15.68 -19.90
CA ARG A 375 -3.40 -16.91 -19.38
C ARG A 375 -2.42 -17.69 -18.53
N ALA A 376 -1.25 -18.00 -19.08
CA ALA A 376 -0.20 -18.76 -18.39
C ALA A 376 0.27 -18.07 -17.11
N SER A 377 0.35 -16.73 -17.11
CA SER A 377 0.75 -15.97 -15.91
C SER A 377 -0.31 -16.05 -14.80
N ILE A 378 -1.60 -15.98 -15.14
CA ILE A 378 -2.69 -16.14 -14.15
C ILE A 378 -2.75 -17.57 -13.63
N GLU A 379 -2.57 -18.58 -14.49
CA GLU A 379 -2.53 -20.00 -14.09
C GLU A 379 -1.40 -20.24 -13.09
N LYS A 380 -0.18 -19.80 -13.41
CA LYS A 380 0.99 -19.90 -12.52
C LYS A 380 0.75 -19.17 -11.19
N TYR A 381 0.14 -17.98 -11.21
CA TYR A 381 -0.17 -17.25 -9.97
C TYR A 381 -1.22 -17.96 -9.10
N PHE A 382 -2.21 -18.61 -9.71
CA PHE A 382 -3.24 -19.36 -8.99
C PHE A 382 -2.71 -20.68 -8.43
N GLU A 383 -1.76 -21.31 -9.12
CA GLU A 383 -1.06 -22.52 -8.67
C GLU A 383 -0.01 -22.25 -7.59
N ASP A 384 0.56 -21.04 -7.56
CA ASP A 384 1.61 -20.67 -6.61
C ASP A 384 1.12 -20.77 -5.15
N GLU A 385 1.87 -21.50 -4.32
CA GLU A 385 1.54 -21.72 -2.90
C GLU A 385 2.47 -20.93 -1.95
N SER A 386 3.19 -19.92 -2.47
CA SER A 386 4.10 -19.10 -1.67
C SER A 386 3.36 -18.41 -0.53
N GLU A 387 3.90 -18.52 0.68
CA GLU A 387 3.34 -17.87 1.86
C GLU A 387 3.27 -16.35 1.67
N GLY A 388 2.20 -15.73 2.16
CA GLY A 388 2.01 -14.27 2.13
C GLY A 388 1.30 -13.73 0.89
N MET A 389 1.11 -14.54 -0.15
CA MET A 389 0.30 -14.17 -1.33
C MET A 389 -1.17 -14.59 -1.16
N LYS A 390 -2.07 -14.02 -1.98
CA LYS A 390 -3.50 -14.39 -2.09
C LYS A 390 -4.23 -14.41 -0.74
N THR A 391 -3.79 -13.56 0.18
CA THR A 391 -4.28 -13.47 1.55
C THR A 391 -5.55 -12.61 1.59
N VAL A 392 -6.72 -13.20 1.87
CA VAL A 392 -8.05 -12.56 1.78
C VAL A 392 -8.73 -12.50 3.16
N PHE A 393 -9.37 -11.38 3.49
CA PHE A 393 -10.07 -11.25 4.77
C PHE A 393 -11.40 -12.03 4.75
N GLU A 394 -11.42 -13.19 5.42
CA GLU A 394 -12.52 -14.18 5.31
C GLU A 394 -13.90 -13.62 5.70
N LYS A 395 -13.94 -12.63 6.59
CA LYS A 395 -15.19 -12.07 7.13
C LYS A 395 -15.72 -10.87 6.36
N ASP A 396 -15.02 -10.41 5.34
CA ASP A 396 -15.46 -9.28 4.53
C ASP A 396 -15.77 -9.73 3.09
N PRO A 397 -17.05 -9.87 2.72
CA PRO A 397 -17.43 -10.20 1.35
C PRO A 397 -17.07 -9.09 0.35
N LEU A 398 -16.68 -7.90 0.82
CA LEU A 398 -16.20 -6.78 0.02
C LEU A 398 -14.68 -6.61 0.09
N ASP A 399 -13.94 -7.62 0.56
CA ASP A 399 -12.49 -7.63 0.53
C ASP A 399 -12.00 -7.40 -0.92
N LYS A 400 -11.28 -6.28 -1.12
CA LYS A 400 -10.84 -5.84 -2.45
C LYS A 400 -10.01 -6.90 -3.17
N ARG A 401 -9.18 -7.64 -2.42
CA ARG A 401 -8.33 -8.69 -2.99
C ARG A 401 -9.17 -9.91 -3.37
N GLY A 402 -10.15 -10.29 -2.55
CA GLY A 402 -11.14 -11.33 -2.89
C GLY A 402 -11.89 -11.02 -4.19
N LEU A 403 -12.42 -9.81 -4.33
CA LEU A 403 -13.11 -9.36 -5.56
C LEU A 403 -12.17 -9.34 -6.78
N TYR A 404 -10.92 -8.92 -6.58
CA TYR A 404 -9.89 -8.93 -7.61
C TYR A 404 -9.54 -10.36 -8.07
N LEU A 405 -9.37 -11.31 -7.15
CA LEU A 405 -9.09 -12.71 -7.49
C LEU A 405 -10.27 -13.37 -8.21
N ALA A 406 -11.50 -13.05 -7.83
CA ALA A 406 -12.69 -13.47 -8.56
C ALA A 406 -12.73 -12.90 -9.99
N SER A 407 -12.32 -11.63 -10.14
CA SER A 407 -12.18 -10.97 -11.44
C SER A 407 -11.15 -11.68 -12.32
N LEU A 408 -9.96 -11.98 -11.78
CA LEU A 408 -8.94 -12.74 -12.49
C LEU A 408 -9.40 -14.16 -12.87
N ALA A 409 -10.16 -14.83 -12.00
CA ALA A 409 -10.68 -16.16 -12.29
C ALA A 409 -11.67 -16.15 -13.46
N ARG A 410 -12.52 -15.12 -13.56
CA ARG A 410 -13.40 -14.93 -14.72
C ARG A 410 -12.60 -14.69 -15.99
N ILE A 411 -11.60 -13.82 -15.94
CA ILE A 411 -10.70 -13.55 -17.08
C ILE A 411 -9.98 -14.81 -17.53
N LEU A 412 -9.50 -15.62 -16.58
CA LEU A 412 -8.84 -16.88 -16.89
C LEU A 412 -9.77 -17.84 -17.63
N HIS A 413 -11.02 -17.95 -17.17
CA HIS A 413 -12.04 -18.76 -17.84
C HIS A 413 -12.31 -18.26 -19.27
N ASP A 414 -12.42 -16.94 -19.47
CA ASP A 414 -12.62 -16.34 -20.81
C ASP A 414 -11.42 -16.58 -21.75
N LEU A 415 -10.22 -16.76 -21.20
CA LEU A 415 -9.01 -17.17 -21.93
C LEU A 415 -8.92 -18.69 -22.15
N GLY A 416 -9.91 -19.46 -21.68
CA GLY A 416 -9.96 -20.93 -21.78
C GLY A 416 -9.10 -21.67 -20.76
N GLY A 417 -8.69 -21.01 -19.66
CA GLY A 417 -8.01 -21.67 -18.54
C GLY A 417 -9.00 -22.19 -17.49
N SER A 418 -8.56 -23.17 -16.69
CA SER A 418 -9.42 -23.85 -15.70
C SER A 418 -8.84 -23.91 -14.29
N THR A 419 -7.66 -23.35 -14.06
CA THR A 419 -6.99 -23.36 -12.76
C THR A 419 -7.82 -22.61 -11.71
N LYS A 420 -7.98 -23.21 -10.52
CA LYS A 420 -8.71 -22.60 -9.40
C LYS A 420 -7.74 -21.85 -8.50
N CYS A 421 -8.06 -20.62 -8.16
CA CYS A 421 -7.31 -19.84 -7.19
C CYS A 421 -7.46 -20.43 -5.78
N LYS A 422 -6.34 -20.81 -5.15
CA LYS A 422 -6.31 -21.13 -3.72
C LYS A 422 -6.06 -19.84 -2.95
N THR A 423 -7.07 -19.37 -2.23
CA THR A 423 -6.91 -18.22 -1.32
C THR A 423 -6.42 -18.68 0.04
N ILE A 424 -5.62 -17.84 0.69
CA ILE A 424 -5.24 -18.02 2.09
C ILE A 424 -6.18 -17.12 2.89
N PRO A 425 -7.22 -17.66 3.55
CA PRO A 425 -8.03 -16.84 4.42
C PRO A 425 -7.14 -16.36 5.57
N PHE A 426 -7.03 -15.05 5.73
CA PHE A 426 -6.65 -14.51 7.02
C PHE A 426 -7.92 -14.05 7.70
N GLY A 427 -8.34 -14.80 8.71
CA GLY A 427 -9.13 -14.20 9.76
C GLY A 427 -8.22 -13.27 10.55
N LEU A 428 -8.84 -12.42 11.37
CA LEU A 428 -8.30 -12.33 12.71
C LEU A 428 -8.20 -13.78 13.20
N SER A 429 -7.00 -14.37 13.19
CA SER A 429 -6.74 -15.42 14.17
C SER A 429 -7.21 -14.82 15.48
N PRO A 430 -7.83 -15.60 16.39
CA PRO A 430 -8.16 -15.10 17.70
C PRO A 430 -6.84 -14.85 18.45
N GLY A 431 -6.06 -13.86 18.02
CA GLY A 431 -5.03 -13.17 18.74
C GLY A 431 -5.73 -12.45 19.87
N ARG A 432 -6.15 -13.24 20.86
CA ARG A 432 -6.74 -12.85 22.13
C ARG A 432 -7.57 -11.57 22.02
N VAL A 433 -8.51 -11.55 21.07
CA VAL A 433 -9.63 -10.61 21.16
C VAL A 433 -10.27 -10.95 22.49
N HIS A 434 -10.05 -10.10 23.49
CA HIS A 434 -10.53 -10.38 24.82
C HIS A 434 -12.05 -10.56 24.72
N MET A 435 -12.62 -11.55 25.40
CA MET A 435 -14.04 -11.90 25.34
C MET A 435 -14.97 -10.68 25.37
N SER A 436 -14.58 -9.62 26.08
CA SER A 436 -15.31 -8.34 26.13
C SER A 436 -15.57 -7.70 24.75
N PHE A 437 -14.64 -7.81 23.79
CA PHE A 437 -14.82 -7.24 22.45
C PHE A 437 -15.81 -8.05 21.62
N SER A 438 -15.75 -9.39 21.72
CA SER A 438 -16.66 -10.28 20.97
C SER A 438 -18.08 -10.18 21.48
N VAL A 439 -18.25 -10.16 22.81
CA VAL A 439 -19.55 -9.94 23.46
C VAL A 439 -20.08 -8.55 23.08
N ALA A 440 -19.23 -7.52 23.11
CA ALA A 440 -19.64 -6.17 22.73
C ALA A 440 -20.11 -6.06 21.29
N TRP A 441 -19.42 -6.75 20.37
CA TRP A 441 -19.81 -6.82 18.97
C TRP A 441 -21.20 -7.45 18.80
N GLN A 442 -21.46 -8.58 19.45
CA GLN A 442 -22.75 -9.28 19.34
C GLN A 442 -23.90 -8.49 19.98
N VAL A 443 -23.66 -7.91 21.16
CA VAL A 443 -24.63 -7.00 21.81
C VAL A 443 -24.96 -5.82 20.90
N ALA A 444 -23.96 -5.20 20.26
CA ALA A 444 -24.16 -4.09 19.36
C ALA A 444 -24.98 -4.45 18.12
N ILE A 445 -24.68 -5.59 17.48
CA ILE A 445 -25.44 -6.09 16.33
C ILE A 445 -26.90 -6.30 16.69
N GLN A 446 -27.19 -7.00 17.79
CA GLN A 446 -28.57 -7.29 18.15
C GLN A 446 -29.34 -6.06 18.64
N LEU A 447 -28.65 -5.07 19.23
CA LEU A 447 -29.26 -3.77 19.53
C LEU A 447 -29.68 -3.02 18.25
N LEU A 448 -28.85 -3.08 17.19
CA LEU A 448 -29.19 -2.47 15.89
C LEU A 448 -30.32 -3.23 15.18
N GLN A 449 -30.33 -4.57 15.25
CA GLN A 449 -31.36 -5.40 14.62
C GLN A 449 -32.76 -5.25 15.23
N ARG A 450 -32.87 -4.73 16.47
CA ARG A 450 -34.15 -4.50 17.14
C ARG A 450 -34.88 -3.23 16.70
N GLU A 451 -34.20 -2.33 16.01
CA GLU A 451 -34.79 -1.06 15.58
C GLU A 451 -35.39 -1.20 14.16
N GLU A 452 -36.59 -0.68 13.96
CA GLU A 452 -37.28 -0.71 12.66
C GLU A 452 -36.70 0.37 11.74
N GLY A 453 -35.88 -0.05 10.76
CA GLY A 453 -35.34 0.78 9.67
C GLY A 453 -33.85 0.56 9.46
N GLU A 454 -33.44 0.31 8.20
CA GLU A 454 -32.02 0.21 7.81
C GLU A 454 -31.27 1.49 8.22
N GLY A 455 -30.21 1.32 9.00
CA GLY A 455 -29.31 2.40 9.42
C GLY A 455 -29.75 3.21 10.65
N SER A 456 -30.74 2.73 11.41
CA SER A 456 -31.21 3.41 12.63
C SER A 456 -30.40 3.00 13.87
N LEU A 457 -29.96 4.00 14.66
CA LEU A 457 -29.27 3.78 15.94
C LEU A 457 -30.26 3.38 17.04
N PRO A 458 -29.84 2.62 18.07
CA PRO A 458 -30.71 2.26 19.19
C PRO A 458 -31.31 3.51 19.86
N ARG A 459 -32.63 3.55 20.08
CA ARG A 459 -33.34 4.76 20.56
C ARG A 459 -32.76 5.32 21.85
N ILE A 460 -32.38 4.46 22.79
CA ILE A 460 -31.76 4.86 24.07
C ILE A 460 -30.36 5.44 23.84
N TYR A 461 -29.57 4.87 22.93
CA TYR A 461 -28.27 5.42 22.58
C TYR A 461 -28.41 6.80 21.93
N PHE A 462 -29.33 6.93 20.96
CA PHE A 462 -29.59 8.19 20.28
C PHE A 462 -30.09 9.28 21.24
N SER A 463 -30.91 8.94 22.23
CA SER A 463 -31.37 9.92 23.22
C SER A 463 -30.25 10.38 24.16
N LEU A 464 -29.31 9.49 24.51
CA LEU A 464 -28.13 9.84 25.29
C LEU A 464 -27.10 10.66 24.51
N LYS A 465 -27.02 10.46 23.18
CA LYS A 465 -26.09 11.16 22.29
C LYS A 465 -26.77 11.59 20.98
N PRO A 466 -27.57 12.68 21.02
CA PRO A 466 -28.23 13.19 19.83
C PRO A 466 -27.23 13.59 18.75
N GLY A 467 -27.52 13.26 17.48
CA GLY A 467 -26.65 13.57 16.34
C GLY A 467 -25.46 12.63 16.15
N SER A 468 -25.37 11.52 16.91
CA SER A 468 -24.36 10.48 16.67
C SER A 468 -24.59 9.78 15.33
N THR A 469 -23.50 9.33 14.71
CA THR A 469 -23.51 8.49 13.51
C THR A 469 -23.31 7.03 13.87
N GLU A 470 -23.55 6.09 12.94
CA GLU A 470 -23.17 4.68 13.13
C GLU A 470 -21.70 4.51 13.51
N ARG A 471 -20.80 5.30 12.89
CA ARG A 471 -19.38 5.32 13.24
C ARG A 471 -19.17 5.77 14.70
N GLY A 472 -19.93 6.77 15.16
CA GLY A 472 -19.95 7.20 16.55
C GLY A 472 -20.38 6.09 17.51
N PHE A 473 -21.44 5.35 17.16
CA PHE A 473 -21.92 4.20 17.92
C PHE A 473 -20.87 3.10 18.05
N TRP A 474 -20.26 2.67 16.93
CA TRP A 474 -19.22 1.65 16.96
C TRP A 474 -17.97 2.07 17.74
N ASN A 475 -17.62 3.36 17.71
CA ASN A 475 -16.55 3.89 18.57
C ASN A 475 -16.91 3.78 20.06
N ASP A 476 -18.15 4.06 20.45
CA ASP A 476 -18.60 3.96 21.83
C ASP A 476 -18.74 2.49 22.29
N ILE A 477 -19.12 1.57 21.38
CA ILE A 477 -19.05 0.10 21.59
C ILE A 477 -17.61 -0.32 21.90
N TYR A 478 -16.64 0.15 21.11
CA TYR A 478 -15.24 -0.16 21.33
C TYR A 478 -14.75 0.36 22.69
N GLN A 479 -15.05 1.61 23.05
CA GLN A 479 -14.68 2.16 24.35
C GLN A 479 -15.32 1.39 25.52
N ALA A 480 -16.59 1.03 25.42
CA ALA A 480 -17.26 0.22 26.42
C ALA A 480 -16.66 -1.19 26.56
N SER A 481 -16.18 -1.79 25.47
CA SER A 481 -15.48 -3.07 25.50
C SER A 481 -14.11 -3.00 26.21
N LEU A 482 -13.41 -1.87 26.10
CA LEU A 482 -12.19 -1.58 26.86
C LEU A 482 -12.47 -1.40 28.35
N MET A 483 -13.57 -0.73 28.71
CA MET A 483 -14.02 -0.63 30.11
C MET A 483 -14.26 -2.03 30.70
N MET A 484 -14.89 -2.93 29.95
CA MET A 484 -15.11 -4.31 30.37
C MET A 484 -13.79 -5.09 30.50
N GLN A 485 -12.86 -4.93 29.55
CA GLN A 485 -11.54 -5.55 29.64
C GLN A 485 -10.77 -5.07 30.88
N LEU A 486 -10.82 -3.76 31.18
CA LEU A 486 -10.19 -3.18 32.36
C LEU A 486 -10.78 -3.75 33.65
N ARG A 487 -12.11 -3.87 33.74
CA ARG A 487 -12.77 -4.56 34.87
C ARG A 487 -12.26 -5.98 35.02
N THR A 488 -12.25 -6.79 33.96
CA THR A 488 -11.80 -8.19 34.01
C THR A 488 -10.35 -8.29 34.49
N LYS A 489 -9.46 -7.41 34.00
CA LYS A 489 -8.06 -7.40 34.44
C LYS A 489 -7.91 -6.99 35.90
N ILE A 490 -8.64 -5.98 36.36
CA ILE A 490 -8.65 -5.56 37.77
C ILE A 490 -9.16 -6.69 38.66
N ASP A 491 -10.30 -7.31 38.31
CA ASP A 491 -10.88 -8.40 39.11
C ASP A 491 -9.94 -9.61 39.17
N ARG A 492 -9.25 -9.93 38.07
CA ARG A 492 -8.21 -10.97 38.04
C ARG A 492 -7.01 -10.60 38.92
N ALA A 493 -6.52 -9.37 38.85
CA ALA A 493 -5.42 -8.90 39.68
C ALA A 493 -5.79 -8.92 41.17
N LEU A 494 -6.99 -8.47 41.53
CA LEU A 494 -7.52 -8.52 42.90
C LEU A 494 -7.67 -9.95 43.43
N LYS A 495 -7.99 -10.92 42.57
CA LYS A 495 -8.05 -12.34 42.93
C LYS A 495 -6.68 -12.87 43.36
N THR A 496 -5.60 -12.43 42.71
CA THR A 496 -4.22 -12.89 43.00
C THR A 496 -3.47 -12.00 43.99
N ALA A 497 -3.97 -10.80 44.28
CA ALA A 497 -3.31 -9.84 45.16
C ALA A 497 -3.46 -10.21 46.65
N ARG A 498 -2.36 -10.02 47.41
CA ARG A 498 -2.29 -10.15 48.88
C ARG A 498 -2.85 -8.90 49.60
N LEU A 499 -3.99 -8.40 49.15
CA LEU A 499 -4.71 -7.30 49.79
C LEU A 499 -5.79 -7.85 50.73
N ASN A 500 -6.10 -7.11 51.80
CA ASN A 500 -7.21 -7.44 52.70
C ASN A 500 -8.56 -7.19 52.00
N HIS A 501 -9.67 -7.54 52.66
CA HIS A 501 -11.00 -7.38 52.06
C HIS A 501 -11.38 -5.91 51.81
N GLU A 502 -11.10 -5.04 52.77
CA GLU A 502 -11.43 -3.61 52.71
C GLU A 502 -10.71 -2.92 51.54
N ASP A 503 -9.42 -3.21 51.34
CA ASP A 503 -8.62 -2.70 50.23
C ASP A 503 -9.17 -3.17 48.87
N LYS A 504 -9.60 -4.45 48.79
CA LYS A 504 -10.21 -5.00 47.57
C LYS A 504 -11.55 -4.32 47.26
N VAL A 505 -12.33 -3.99 48.29
CA VAL A 505 -13.58 -3.22 48.14
C VAL A 505 -13.26 -1.79 47.68
N CYS A 506 -12.27 -1.13 48.28
CA CYS A 506 -11.83 0.20 47.90
C CYS A 506 -11.44 0.28 46.41
N VAL A 507 -10.65 -0.69 45.90
CA VAL A 507 -10.28 -0.72 44.47
C VAL A 507 -11.50 -0.87 43.55
N ARG A 508 -12.49 -1.68 43.93
CA ARG A 508 -13.73 -1.83 43.14
C ARG A 508 -14.56 -0.56 43.14
N LEU A 509 -14.66 0.13 44.27
CA LEU A 509 -15.35 1.42 44.39
C LEU A 509 -14.65 2.50 43.56
N ASN A 510 -13.31 2.55 43.59
CA ASN A 510 -12.54 3.49 42.77
C ASN A 510 -12.74 3.23 41.27
N ARG A 511 -12.76 1.97 40.84
CA ARG A 511 -13.10 1.60 39.45
C ARG A 511 -14.52 2.05 39.09
N GLN A 512 -15.49 1.83 39.97
CA GLN A 512 -16.87 2.26 39.75
C GLN A 512 -16.97 3.78 39.61
N ALA A 513 -16.33 4.54 40.52
CA ALA A 513 -16.29 5.99 40.46
C ALA A 513 -15.67 6.46 39.14
N PHE A 514 -14.55 5.85 38.73
CA PHE A 514 -13.92 6.10 37.44
C PHE A 514 -14.83 5.79 36.25
N PHE A 515 -15.57 4.69 36.24
CA PHE A 515 -16.50 4.39 35.15
C PHE A 515 -17.67 5.39 35.08
N CYS A 516 -18.13 5.90 36.22
CA CYS A 516 -19.17 6.91 36.26
C CYS A 516 -18.72 8.29 35.73
N THR A 517 -17.42 8.52 35.49
CA THR A 517 -16.94 9.76 34.84
C THR A 517 -17.03 9.70 33.31
N PHE A 518 -17.30 8.53 32.71
CA PHE A 518 -17.43 8.39 31.27
C PHE A 518 -18.78 8.93 30.76
N PRO A 519 -18.88 9.26 29.47
CA PRO A 519 -20.15 9.58 28.83
C PRO A 519 -21.24 8.51 29.10
N PRO A 520 -22.48 8.92 29.46
CA PRO A 520 -23.56 8.00 29.84
C PRO A 520 -23.87 6.93 28.80
N GLU A 521 -23.75 7.25 27.51
CA GLU A 521 -23.96 6.31 26.41
C GLU A 521 -22.96 5.15 26.44
N ARG A 522 -21.69 5.41 26.80
CA ARG A 522 -20.66 4.39 26.95
C ARG A 522 -20.90 3.53 28.18
N LEU A 523 -21.35 4.15 29.27
CA LEU A 523 -21.67 3.44 30.50
C LEU A 523 -22.88 2.52 30.30
N TRP A 524 -23.91 2.99 29.60
CA TRP A 524 -25.07 2.18 29.22
C TRP A 524 -24.65 0.96 28.39
N ILE A 525 -23.85 1.15 27.32
CA ILE A 525 -23.31 0.05 26.52
C ILE A 525 -22.48 -0.91 27.38
N TYR A 526 -21.61 -0.39 28.24
CA TYR A 526 -20.78 -1.20 29.14
C TYR A 526 -21.63 -2.14 30.02
N LEU A 527 -22.75 -1.65 30.56
CA LEU A 527 -23.65 -2.47 31.38
C LEU A 527 -24.33 -3.58 30.56
N LYS A 528 -24.72 -3.28 29.31
CA LYS A 528 -25.22 -4.30 28.36
C LYS A 528 -24.19 -5.39 28.08
N ILE A 529 -22.93 -5.00 27.86
CA ILE A 529 -21.82 -5.94 27.63
C ILE A 529 -21.61 -6.80 28.89
N SER A 530 -21.48 -6.15 30.04
CA SER A 530 -21.24 -6.80 31.34
C SER A 530 -22.29 -7.88 31.63
N ARG A 531 -23.59 -7.59 31.41
CA ARG A 531 -24.67 -8.55 31.63
C ARG A 531 -24.55 -9.80 30.76
N ASN A 532 -24.05 -9.63 29.54
CA ASN A 532 -24.05 -10.69 28.53
C ASN A 532 -22.74 -11.49 28.49
N MET A 533 -21.74 -11.15 29.33
CA MET A 533 -20.46 -11.86 29.37
C MET A 533 -20.60 -13.37 29.67
N ASN A 534 -21.61 -13.78 30.44
CA ASN A 534 -21.86 -15.18 30.78
C ASN A 534 -22.76 -15.92 29.77
N ARG A 535 -23.18 -15.25 28.69
CA ARG A 535 -24.01 -15.84 27.60
C ARG A 535 -23.16 -16.43 26.48
N PHE A 536 -21.84 -16.43 26.63
CA PHE A 536 -20.87 -16.96 25.67
C PHE A 536 -20.03 -18.05 26.32
N HIS A 537 -19.56 -19.00 25.50
CA HIS A 537 -18.75 -20.11 25.99
C HIS A 537 -17.42 -19.59 26.59
N PRO A 538 -17.00 -20.06 27.77
CA PRO A 538 -15.84 -19.51 28.49
C PRO A 538 -14.52 -19.70 27.73
N ASP A 539 -14.39 -20.82 27.00
CA ASP A 539 -13.19 -21.16 26.23
C ASP A 539 -13.29 -20.75 24.75
N ASP A 540 -14.50 -20.46 24.25
CA ASP A 540 -14.75 -20.02 22.88
C ASP A 540 -15.84 -18.94 22.86
N PHE A 541 -15.42 -17.70 23.10
CA PHE A 541 -16.33 -16.56 23.16
C PHE A 541 -17.01 -16.22 21.81
N THR A 542 -16.74 -16.96 20.74
CA THR A 542 -17.47 -16.83 19.47
C THR A 542 -18.78 -17.63 19.48
N VAL A 543 -18.92 -18.58 20.41
CA VAL A 543 -20.11 -19.39 20.59
C VAL A 543 -21.02 -18.76 21.65
N GLN A 544 -22.16 -18.21 21.21
CA GLN A 544 -23.24 -17.78 22.08
C GLN A 544 -23.99 -19.02 22.59
N ILE A 545 -24.06 -19.20 23.91
CA ILE A 545 -24.66 -20.38 24.56
C ILE A 545 -26.06 -20.10 25.11
N ALA A 546 -26.50 -18.85 25.12
CA ALA A 546 -27.84 -18.44 25.54
C ALA A 546 -28.22 -17.09 24.89
N ASP A 547 -29.51 -16.81 24.78
CA ASP A 547 -30.00 -15.54 24.24
C ASP A 547 -29.49 -14.33 25.04
N LEU A 548 -29.22 -13.23 24.32
CA LEU A 548 -28.73 -12.00 24.94
C LEU A 548 -29.87 -11.29 25.66
N SER A 549 -29.58 -10.85 26.89
CA SER A 549 -30.45 -9.97 27.66
C SER A 549 -30.11 -8.52 27.33
N LEU A 550 -30.81 -7.98 26.34
CA LEU A 550 -30.59 -6.63 25.83
C LEU A 550 -31.38 -5.56 26.59
N ASP A 551 -32.34 -5.95 27.42
CA ASP A 551 -33.09 -5.06 28.32
C ASP A 551 -32.55 -5.18 29.75
N GLY A 552 -32.61 -4.11 30.53
CA GLY A 552 -32.17 -4.11 31.92
C GLY A 552 -32.59 -2.89 32.73
N ALA A 553 -32.33 -2.95 34.04
CA ALA A 553 -32.72 -1.89 34.97
C ALA A 553 -32.06 -0.53 34.64
N GLU A 554 -30.88 -0.55 34.03
CA GLU A 554 -30.17 0.63 33.52
C GLU A 554 -30.95 1.41 32.47
N ASP A 555 -31.83 0.75 31.68
CA ASP A 555 -32.58 1.41 30.61
C ASP A 555 -33.54 2.48 31.15
N LYS A 556 -34.10 2.22 32.33
CA LYS A 556 -34.98 3.18 33.02
C LYS A 556 -34.25 4.48 33.29
N TYR A 557 -33.01 4.41 33.76
CA TYR A 557 -32.22 5.58 34.12
C TYR A 557 -31.61 6.24 32.89
N ALA A 558 -31.12 5.44 31.93
CA ALA A 558 -30.64 5.92 30.64
C ALA A 558 -31.68 6.79 29.92
N LYS A 559 -32.95 6.38 29.92
CA LYS A 559 -34.06 7.16 29.34
C LYS A 559 -34.33 8.49 30.09
N LEU A 560 -34.05 8.56 31.39
CA LEU A 560 -34.30 9.75 32.20
C LEU A 560 -33.18 10.78 32.11
N ILE A 561 -31.93 10.37 31.86
CA ILE A 561 -30.76 11.27 31.84
C ILE A 561 -30.95 12.46 30.89
N PRO A 562 -31.40 12.31 29.63
CA PRO A 562 -31.60 13.45 28.73
C PRO A 562 -32.69 14.41 29.21
N SER A 563 -33.69 13.90 29.94
CA SER A 563 -34.83 14.69 30.44
C SER A 563 -34.54 15.45 31.74
N TYR A 564 -33.51 15.05 32.49
CA TYR A 564 -33.14 15.68 33.75
C TYR A 564 -31.63 15.97 33.86
N PRO A 565 -31.07 16.88 33.03
CA PRO A 565 -29.63 17.15 33.01
C PRO A 565 -29.06 17.61 34.35
N SER A 566 -29.84 18.33 35.16
CA SER A 566 -29.45 18.79 36.51
C SER A 566 -29.29 17.66 37.53
N ARG A 567 -29.78 16.46 37.22
CA ARG A 567 -29.65 15.24 38.05
C ARG A 567 -28.77 14.18 37.40
N ARG A 568 -28.00 14.54 36.36
CA ARG A 568 -27.19 13.61 35.56
C ARG A 568 -26.32 12.71 36.43
N ASP A 569 -25.53 13.26 37.35
CA ASP A 569 -24.57 12.46 38.14
C ASP A 569 -25.27 11.45 39.04
N VAL A 570 -26.39 11.85 39.66
CA VAL A 570 -27.22 10.96 40.48
C VAL A 570 -27.84 9.86 39.62
N LEU A 571 -28.36 10.19 38.44
CA LEU A 571 -28.97 9.23 37.52
C LEU A 571 -27.94 8.27 36.92
N VAL A 572 -26.72 8.73 36.62
CA VAL A 572 -25.60 7.90 36.15
C VAL A 572 -25.16 6.93 37.25
N ALA A 573 -25.04 7.39 38.49
CA ALA A 573 -24.71 6.53 39.62
C ALA A 573 -25.78 5.45 39.87
N LEU A 574 -27.06 5.82 39.79
CA LEU A 574 -28.19 4.87 39.87
C LEU A 574 -28.18 3.90 38.69
N MET A 575 -27.95 4.37 37.47
CA MET A 575 -27.84 3.53 36.27
C MET A 575 -26.76 2.46 36.44
N TYR A 576 -25.58 2.83 36.94
CA TYR A 576 -24.51 1.87 37.20
C TYR A 576 -24.86 0.88 38.32
N ARG A 577 -25.40 1.37 39.44
CA ARG A 577 -25.73 0.53 40.60
C ARG A 577 -26.74 -0.55 40.25
N GLU A 578 -27.83 -0.15 39.59
CA GLU A 578 -28.93 -1.06 39.22
C GLU A 578 -28.61 -1.88 37.97
N GLY A 579 -27.72 -1.42 37.08
CA GLY A 579 -27.28 -2.21 35.93
C GLY A 579 -26.30 -3.35 36.30
N MET A 580 -25.72 -3.30 37.50
CA MET A 580 -24.75 -4.26 38.01
C MET A 580 -25.35 -5.30 38.97
N THR A 581 -26.59 -5.08 39.42
CA THR A 581 -27.43 -6.09 40.11
C THR A 581 -28.09 -7.01 39.10
#